data_AF-A0A8T2VWD2-F1
#
_entry.id   AF-A0A8T2VWD2-F1
#
_cell.length_a   1.000
_cell.length_b   1.000
_cell.length_c   1.000
_cell.angle_alpha   90.00
_cell.angle_beta   90.00
_cell.angle_gamma   90.00
#
_symmetry.space_group_name_H-M   'P 1'
#
loop_
_entity.id
_entity.type
_entity.pdbx_description
1 polymer ?
#
loop_
_entity_poly.entity_id
_entity_poly.type
_entity_poly.pdbx_seq_one_letter_code
_entity_poly.pdbx_strand_id
1 'polypeptide(L)'
;MGLRVRQFGQIGHKVVNVETVNVETPVLSCPDPNFKLLIYPFEHHLELSKHRSSIAHYQKMQAIASQTRVAPVGVAQRTVNVNKASAFMGAPVGHRSLGIAKPLAKSQQQVSGRSLSMQVYAVKDGTSLDRPLRVAVIGGGPSGACAAETLAQGGVEAFLIERKMDNCKPCGGAIPICMVEEFDLPMEIIDRRVTKMKMISPSNVEVDVGKTLNDKEWIGMCRREVFDDYLRNRAKGFGASLINGLFLRMDKNGDGPITIHYNNYEDGSKVGVPTTLEVDMVIGADGANSRVAKEIDAGEADYAIAFQERIRISDDKMEYYKDLAEMYVGDDVSPDFYGWVFPKYDHVAVGTGTVVNKTAIKQYQQATRDRAKVKTEGGTIIRVEAHPIPEHPRPKRFEGRVALVGDAAGYVTKCSGEGIYFAAKSGRMCAEAIVEGSAKGTKMTGEASIRNYLDKWDKKYWLTYKVLDILQKVFYRSNPAREAFVELCSSTYVQKMTFDSYLYKTVVPGNPIDDAKLLVETVGGLLRSNALRTGKGVEVSFASTRET
;
A
#
# COMPACT_ATOMS: atom_id res chain seq x y z
N MET A 1 -5.51 43.49 23.35
CA MET A 1 -5.42 44.92 22.97
C MET A 1 -4.86 45.00 21.55
N GLY A 2 -5.68 45.41 20.58
CA GLY A 2 -5.28 45.98 19.27
C GLY A 2 -4.51 45.12 18.25
N LEU A 3 -5.22 44.31 17.46
CA LEU A 3 -4.77 43.83 16.14
C LEU A 3 -5.08 44.91 15.09
N ARG A 4 -4.08 45.32 14.29
CA ARG A 4 -4.30 46.07 13.03
C ARG A 4 -3.75 45.28 11.86
N VAL A 5 -4.65 44.99 10.93
CA VAL A 5 -4.39 44.49 9.57
C VAL A 5 -3.80 45.63 8.73
N ARG A 6 -2.79 45.33 7.92
CA ARG A 6 -2.49 46.11 6.70
C ARG A 6 -2.21 45.16 5.55
N GLN A 7 -2.91 45.41 4.45
CA GLN A 7 -2.82 44.76 3.16
C GLN A 7 -2.13 45.74 2.19
N PHE A 8 -1.06 45.31 1.51
CA PHE A 8 -0.48 45.87 0.29
C PHE A 8 0.28 44.69 -0.35
N GLY A 9 0.15 44.30 -1.62
CA GLY A 9 0.26 45.08 -2.85
C GLY A 9 1.46 44.51 -3.62
N GLN A 10 1.28 44.04 -4.87
CA GLN A 10 2.26 43.30 -5.67
C GLN A 10 3.52 44.10 -6.09
N ILE A 11 4.52 43.32 -6.55
CA ILE A 11 5.64 43.60 -7.49
C ILE A 11 7.02 43.84 -6.83
N GLY A 12 8.00 43.02 -7.23
CA GLY A 12 9.43 43.40 -7.24
C GLY A 12 10.39 42.34 -6.73
N HIS A 13 11.14 41.72 -7.65
CA HIS A 13 12.31 40.88 -7.37
C HIS A 13 13.30 41.61 -6.44
N LYS A 14 13.69 40.98 -5.33
CA LYS A 14 14.97 41.23 -4.66
C LYS A 14 15.45 39.96 -3.96
N VAL A 15 16.66 39.55 -4.35
CA VAL A 15 17.49 38.56 -3.67
C VAL A 15 17.80 39.08 -2.28
N VAL A 16 17.50 38.30 -1.24
CA VAL A 16 17.92 38.57 0.14
C VAL A 16 18.67 37.35 0.65
N ASN A 17 19.96 37.56 0.93
CA ASN A 17 20.80 36.62 1.67
C ASN A 17 20.22 36.46 3.08
N VAL A 18 19.99 35.23 3.52
CA VAL A 18 19.60 34.92 4.90
C VAL A 18 20.83 34.45 5.64
N GLU A 19 21.29 35.28 6.57
CA GLU A 19 22.30 34.93 7.57
C GLU A 19 21.80 33.83 8.50
N THR A 20 22.72 32.94 8.85
CA THR A 20 22.59 31.83 9.79
C THR A 20 22.12 32.30 11.17
N VAL A 21 20.95 31.83 11.60
CA VAL A 21 20.52 31.90 13.00
C VAL A 21 20.90 30.59 13.67
N ASN A 22 21.91 30.64 14.55
CA ASN A 22 22.24 29.56 15.47
C ASN A 22 21.10 29.41 16.49
N VAL A 23 20.50 28.22 16.57
CA VAL A 23 19.61 27.84 17.67
C VAL A 23 20.36 26.80 18.50
N GLU A 24 20.86 27.26 19.65
CA GLU A 24 21.41 26.38 20.70
C GLU A 24 20.27 25.55 21.31
N THR A 25 20.43 24.23 21.29
CA THR A 25 19.56 23.27 21.99
C THR A 25 19.97 23.18 23.47
N PRO A 26 19.03 23.29 24.43
CA PRO A 26 19.35 23.05 25.83
C PRO A 26 19.51 21.55 26.09
N VAL A 27 20.69 21.16 26.58
CA VAL A 27 21.00 19.83 27.10
C VAL A 27 20.40 19.72 28.50
N LEU A 28 19.38 18.86 28.67
CA LEU A 28 18.90 18.44 29.98
C LEU A 28 19.78 17.29 30.49
N SER A 29 20.57 17.57 31.53
CA SER A 29 21.37 16.60 32.26
C SER A 29 20.50 15.75 33.20
N CYS A 30 20.54 14.43 33.05
CA CYS A 30 19.97 13.47 34.00
C CYS A 30 21.01 13.11 35.08
N PRO A 31 20.71 13.25 36.39
CA PRO A 31 21.61 12.83 37.45
C PRO A 31 21.20 11.44 37.96
N ASP A 32 21.59 10.38 37.25
CA ASP A 32 21.57 9.02 37.81
C ASP A 32 22.90 8.29 37.50
N PRO A 33 23.75 8.04 38.50
CA PRO A 33 25.03 7.37 38.33
C PRO A 33 24.94 5.85 38.06
N ASN A 34 23.75 5.26 37.89
CA ASN A 34 23.58 3.82 37.63
C ASN A 34 23.05 3.45 36.22
N PHE A 35 22.97 4.39 35.27
CA PHE A 35 22.56 4.07 33.91
C PHE A 35 23.74 3.52 33.07
N LYS A 36 23.91 2.19 33.05
CA LYS A 36 24.86 1.51 32.15
C LYS A 36 24.25 1.38 30.75
N LEU A 37 24.84 2.09 29.79
CA LEU A 37 24.62 1.95 28.35
C LEU A 37 25.17 0.59 27.88
N LEU A 38 24.30 -0.40 27.68
CA LEU A 38 24.67 -1.68 27.05
C LEU A 38 24.63 -1.51 25.53
N ILE A 39 25.80 -1.24 24.95
CA ILE A 39 26.08 -1.40 23.53
C ILE A 39 26.52 -2.85 23.33
N TYR A 40 25.70 -3.68 22.67
CA TYR A 40 26.13 -5.00 22.21
C TYR A 40 26.54 -4.95 20.73
N PRO A 41 27.75 -5.40 20.38
CA PRO A 41 28.14 -5.66 18.99
C PRO A 41 27.52 -6.99 18.53
N PHE A 42 26.89 -6.98 17.35
CA PHE A 42 26.43 -8.19 16.66
C PHE A 42 27.64 -8.92 16.06
N GLU A 43 28.04 -10.04 16.66
CA GLU A 43 28.85 -11.07 16.02
C GLU A 43 27.99 -12.30 15.71
N HIS A 44 28.19 -12.84 14.51
CA HIS A 44 27.54 -14.02 13.97
C HIS A 44 27.84 -15.29 14.78
N HIS A 45 26.81 -16.05 15.13
CA HIS A 45 26.90 -17.50 15.22
C HIS A 45 25.60 -18.14 14.71
N LEU A 46 25.71 -18.90 13.61
CA LEU A 46 24.68 -19.82 13.14
C LEU A 46 24.57 -21.01 14.11
N GLU A 47 23.41 -21.20 14.71
CA GLU A 47 22.97 -22.53 15.17
C GLU A 47 21.80 -23.01 14.32
N LEU A 48 22.11 -23.91 13.39
CA LEU A 48 21.16 -24.73 12.65
C LEU A 48 20.70 -25.90 13.52
N SER A 49 19.61 -25.75 14.27
CA SER A 49 18.77 -26.90 14.61
C SER A 49 17.36 -26.48 15.02
N LYS A 50 16.36 -27.28 14.62
CA LYS A 50 14.90 -27.13 14.80
C LYS A 50 14.18 -26.41 13.66
N HIS A 51 13.97 -27.14 12.55
CA HIS A 51 12.67 -27.26 11.86
C HIS A 51 12.80 -28.21 10.65
N ARG A 52 12.93 -29.52 10.92
CA ARG A 52 12.87 -30.58 9.88
C ARG A 52 11.45 -31.11 9.62
N SER A 53 10.43 -30.59 10.29
CA SER A 53 9.05 -31.11 10.18
C SER A 53 8.20 -30.51 9.06
N SER A 54 8.56 -29.34 8.50
CA SER A 54 7.77 -28.69 7.43
C SER A 54 8.14 -29.16 6.01
N ILE A 55 9.39 -29.57 5.78
CA ILE A 55 9.88 -30.03 4.46
C ILE A 55 9.34 -31.43 4.10
N ALA A 56 9.18 -32.32 5.08
CA ALA A 56 8.67 -33.67 4.85
C ALA A 56 7.17 -33.70 4.47
N HIS A 57 6.39 -32.71 4.91
CA HIS A 57 4.97 -32.61 4.57
C HIS A 57 4.77 -32.15 3.11
N TYR A 58 5.66 -31.30 2.60
CA TYR A 58 5.62 -30.78 1.24
C TYR A 58 6.03 -31.83 0.19
N GLN A 59 7.03 -32.66 0.50
CA GLN A 59 7.47 -33.75 -0.40
C GLN A 59 6.42 -34.87 -0.51
N LYS A 60 5.62 -35.10 0.52
CA LYS A 60 4.56 -36.13 0.51
C LYS A 60 3.36 -35.72 -0.35
N MET A 61 3.10 -34.43 -0.54
CA MET A 61 2.05 -33.94 -1.45
C MET A 61 2.47 -34.00 -2.93
N GLN A 62 3.75 -33.87 -3.25
CA GLN A 62 4.24 -34.00 -4.63
C GLN A 62 4.21 -35.45 -5.16
N ALA A 63 4.32 -36.45 -4.28
CA ALA A 63 4.26 -37.87 -4.67
C ALA A 63 2.84 -38.37 -4.99
N ILE A 64 1.79 -37.68 -4.53
CA ILE A 64 0.38 -38.05 -4.79
C ILE A 64 -0.10 -37.49 -6.14
N ALA A 65 0.56 -36.46 -6.68
CA ALA A 65 0.20 -35.85 -7.96
C ALA A 65 0.76 -36.60 -9.20
N SER A 66 1.60 -37.63 -9.02
CA SER A 66 2.25 -38.36 -10.12
C SER A 66 1.58 -39.67 -10.55
N GLN A 67 0.36 -39.97 -10.10
CA GLN A 67 -0.32 -41.26 -10.39
C GLN A 67 -1.57 -41.21 -11.28
N THR A 68 -1.84 -40.09 -11.97
CA THR A 68 -2.94 -40.04 -12.96
C THR A 68 -2.39 -39.77 -14.36
N ARG A 69 -2.04 -40.85 -15.06
CA ARG A 69 -1.74 -40.83 -16.51
C ARG A 69 -3.05 -40.76 -17.28
N VAL A 70 -3.18 -39.76 -18.17
CA VAL A 70 -4.09 -39.82 -19.32
C VAL A 70 -3.23 -39.59 -20.58
N ALA A 71 -3.36 -40.49 -21.55
CA ALA A 71 -2.53 -40.54 -22.76
C ALA A 71 -2.83 -39.38 -23.73
N PRO A 72 -1.84 -38.87 -24.50
CA PRO A 72 -2.08 -37.87 -25.52
C PRO A 72 -2.45 -38.51 -26.87
N VAL A 73 -3.50 -37.95 -27.50
CA VAL A 73 -3.85 -38.20 -28.91
C VAL A 73 -3.02 -37.25 -29.78
N GLY A 74 -2.30 -37.82 -30.76
CA GLY A 74 -1.40 -37.09 -31.65
C GLY A 74 -2.13 -36.29 -32.74
N VAL A 75 -1.53 -35.17 -33.14
CA VAL A 75 -1.86 -34.47 -34.39
C VAL A 75 -0.55 -34.04 -35.08
N ALA A 76 -0.48 -34.35 -36.37
CA ALA A 76 0.68 -34.35 -37.23
C ALA A 76 1.25 -32.96 -37.55
N GLN A 77 2.58 -32.88 -37.59
CA GLN A 77 3.34 -31.75 -38.14
C GLN A 77 3.22 -31.72 -39.67
N ARG A 78 2.89 -30.55 -40.23
CA ARG A 78 3.13 -30.22 -41.64
C ARG A 78 4.20 -29.14 -41.73
N THR A 79 5.36 -29.55 -42.20
CA THR A 79 6.47 -28.69 -42.62
C THR A 79 6.11 -28.01 -43.94
N VAL A 80 6.24 -26.69 -44.02
CA VAL A 80 6.28 -25.97 -45.30
C VAL A 80 7.62 -25.26 -45.39
N ASN A 81 8.41 -25.70 -46.36
CA ASN A 81 9.69 -25.16 -46.76
C ASN A 81 9.41 -24.21 -47.94
N VAL A 82 9.89 -22.97 -47.89
CA VAL A 82 9.94 -22.10 -49.07
C VAL A 82 11.33 -21.50 -49.18
N ASN A 83 11.98 -21.83 -50.29
CA ASN A 83 13.28 -21.34 -50.73
C ASN A 83 13.08 -20.40 -51.94
N LYS A 84 14.11 -19.58 -52.21
CA LYS A 84 14.36 -18.67 -53.36
C LYS A 84 13.89 -17.21 -53.15
N ALA A 85 14.63 -16.16 -53.53
CA ALA A 85 15.78 -16.02 -54.44
C ALA A 85 16.58 -14.71 -54.11
N SER A 86 17.91 -14.70 -54.28
CA SER A 86 18.74 -13.85 -55.21
C SER A 86 18.69 -12.32 -55.04
N ALA A 87 19.74 -11.50 -55.12
CA ALA A 87 21.18 -11.66 -55.41
C ALA A 87 21.89 -10.27 -55.36
N PHE A 88 23.22 -10.28 -55.60
CA PHE A 88 24.17 -9.19 -55.98
C PHE A 88 24.61 -8.19 -54.87
N MET A 89 25.87 -8.27 -54.39
CA MET A 89 27.18 -7.84 -54.94
C MET A 89 27.48 -6.34 -54.76
N GLY A 90 28.61 -6.05 -54.08
CA GLY A 90 29.30 -4.75 -54.20
C GLY A 90 30.07 -4.30 -52.94
N ALA A 91 31.37 -4.56 -52.91
CA ALA A 91 32.39 -3.89 -52.07
C ALA A 91 33.65 -3.73 -52.95
N PRO A 92 34.74 -3.01 -52.58
CA PRO A 92 34.99 -1.98 -51.55
C PRO A 92 35.82 -0.78 -52.13
N VAL A 93 36.67 -0.14 -51.28
CA VAL A 93 37.78 0.84 -51.51
C VAL A 93 37.39 2.27 -51.11
N GLY A 94 38.10 3.06 -50.28
CA GLY A 94 39.43 3.00 -49.64
C GLY A 94 40.18 4.31 -49.89
N HIS A 95 40.55 5.10 -48.86
CA HIS A 95 41.76 5.96 -48.90
C HIS A 95 42.16 6.55 -47.52
N ARG A 96 43.48 6.68 -47.35
CA ARG A 96 44.26 7.20 -46.21
C ARG A 96 44.61 8.69 -46.39
N SER A 97 44.91 9.40 -45.29
CA SER A 97 46.18 10.18 -45.03
C SER A 97 46.02 11.09 -43.79
N LEU A 98 46.89 10.97 -42.76
CA LEU A 98 47.97 11.90 -42.31
C LEU A 98 47.46 13.31 -41.94
N GLY A 99 47.74 14.00 -40.83
CA GLY A 99 48.67 13.97 -39.67
C GLY A 99 48.58 15.39 -39.05
N ILE A 100 48.76 15.65 -37.75
CA ILE A 100 49.95 16.32 -37.15
C ILE A 100 49.56 16.90 -35.76
N ALA A 101 50.53 16.83 -34.83
CA ALA A 101 50.81 17.64 -33.61
C ALA A 101 50.00 17.49 -32.30
N LYS A 102 50.75 17.17 -31.23
CA LYS A 102 50.45 17.41 -29.80
C LYS A 102 50.87 18.83 -29.38
N PRO A 103 50.37 19.34 -28.24
CA PRO A 103 51.28 19.51 -27.09
C PRO A 103 50.69 19.08 -25.72
N LEU A 104 51.57 19.11 -24.72
CA LEU A 104 51.51 18.46 -23.41
C LEU A 104 50.61 19.10 -22.32
N ALA A 105 50.20 18.21 -21.40
CA ALA A 105 50.04 18.35 -19.95
C ALA A 105 48.86 19.16 -19.36
N LYS A 106 47.98 18.42 -18.67
CA LYS A 106 47.68 18.61 -17.24
C LYS A 106 47.03 17.33 -16.69
N SER A 107 47.66 16.72 -15.71
CA SER A 107 47.13 15.60 -14.93
C SER A 107 45.98 16.10 -14.06
N GLN A 108 44.76 15.69 -14.39
CA GLN A 108 43.66 15.64 -13.43
C GLN A 108 43.24 14.18 -13.34
N GLN A 109 43.46 13.57 -12.18
CA GLN A 109 42.83 12.31 -11.81
C GLN A 109 41.33 12.53 -11.80
N GLN A 110 40.69 12.17 -12.90
CA GLN A 110 39.25 12.06 -13.00
C GLN A 110 38.88 10.73 -12.37
N VAL A 111 38.33 10.77 -11.15
CA VAL A 111 37.66 9.61 -10.55
C VAL A 111 36.43 9.36 -11.43
N SER A 112 36.54 8.43 -12.37
CA SER A 112 35.42 8.03 -13.21
C SER A 112 34.44 7.25 -12.35
N GLY A 113 33.33 7.88 -11.95
CA GLY A 113 32.13 7.15 -11.56
C GLY A 113 31.71 6.30 -12.75
N ARG A 114 32.03 5.00 -12.72
CA ARG A 114 31.52 4.04 -13.70
C ARG A 114 30.02 3.91 -13.47
N SER A 115 29.23 4.69 -14.20
CA SER A 115 27.87 4.31 -14.53
C SER A 115 27.96 3.01 -15.32
N LEU A 116 27.75 1.87 -14.65
CA LEU A 116 27.60 0.58 -15.29
C LEU A 116 26.31 0.61 -16.12
N SER A 117 26.41 1.07 -17.37
CA SER A 117 25.36 0.85 -18.37
C SER A 117 25.38 -0.63 -18.74
N MET A 118 24.63 -1.44 -18.03
CA MET A 118 24.44 -2.85 -18.35
C MET A 118 23.45 -2.94 -19.52
N GLN A 119 23.92 -3.40 -20.69
CA GLN A 119 23.08 -3.61 -21.87
C GLN A 119 22.11 -4.76 -21.61
N VAL A 120 20.82 -4.47 -21.62
CA VAL A 120 19.77 -5.49 -21.61
C VAL A 120 19.32 -5.76 -23.05
N TYR A 121 19.27 -7.01 -23.48
CA TYR A 121 18.76 -7.39 -24.80
C TYR A 121 17.27 -7.76 -24.74
N ALA A 122 16.52 -7.35 -25.75
CA ALA A 122 15.15 -7.79 -26.00
C ALA A 122 15.10 -9.33 -26.11
N VAL A 123 14.24 -10.00 -25.36
CA VAL A 123 14.05 -11.44 -25.54
C VAL A 123 12.58 -11.80 -25.43
N LYS A 124 12.13 -12.65 -26.35
CA LYS A 124 10.76 -13.19 -26.36
C LYS A 124 10.52 -13.98 -25.07
N ASP A 125 9.28 -13.97 -24.60
CA ASP A 125 8.84 -14.78 -23.46
C ASP A 125 9.34 -16.23 -23.58
N GLY A 126 9.83 -16.77 -22.47
CA GLY A 126 10.39 -18.12 -22.38
C GLY A 126 11.86 -18.25 -22.80
N THR A 127 12.48 -17.21 -23.35
CA THR A 127 13.91 -17.25 -23.70
C THR A 127 14.77 -17.30 -22.43
N SER A 128 15.77 -18.19 -22.41
CA SER A 128 16.75 -18.26 -21.32
C SER A 128 17.60 -17.00 -21.25
N LEU A 129 17.83 -16.51 -20.04
CA LEU A 129 18.69 -15.38 -19.74
C LEU A 129 20.06 -15.88 -19.25
N ASP A 130 21.11 -15.14 -19.61
CA ASP A 130 22.48 -15.32 -19.11
C ASP A 130 22.73 -14.61 -17.77
N ARG A 131 21.75 -13.82 -17.32
CA ARG A 131 21.68 -13.13 -16.04
C ARG A 131 20.30 -13.34 -15.40
N PRO A 132 20.11 -13.02 -14.10
CA PRO A 132 18.78 -12.95 -13.52
C PRO A 132 17.87 -11.97 -14.26
N LEU A 133 16.57 -12.27 -14.33
CA LEU A 133 15.53 -11.32 -14.72
C LEU A 133 15.63 -10.05 -13.86
N ARG A 134 15.48 -8.89 -14.46
CA ARG A 134 15.57 -7.58 -13.79
C ARG A 134 14.20 -6.93 -13.71
N VAL A 135 13.78 -6.58 -12.50
CA VAL A 135 12.45 -5.99 -12.28
C VAL A 135 12.56 -4.73 -11.45
N ALA A 136 12.06 -3.62 -11.99
CA ALA A 136 11.90 -2.40 -11.21
C ALA A 136 10.58 -2.44 -10.45
N VAL A 137 10.62 -2.17 -9.15
CA VAL A 137 9.45 -1.97 -8.29
C VAL A 137 9.41 -0.50 -7.91
N ILE A 138 8.42 0.23 -8.41
CA ILE A 138 8.32 1.68 -8.23
C ILE A 138 7.39 1.98 -7.05
N GLY A 139 7.93 2.48 -5.94
CA GLY A 139 7.23 2.75 -4.68
C GLY A 139 7.55 1.70 -3.61
N GLY A 140 7.92 2.15 -2.41
CA GLY A 140 8.39 1.34 -1.27
C GLY A 140 7.42 1.23 -0.09
N GLY A 141 6.12 1.35 -0.35
CA GLY A 141 5.08 0.98 0.61
C GLY A 141 4.88 -0.55 0.70
N PRO A 142 3.85 -1.03 1.43
CA PRO A 142 3.64 -2.46 1.66
C PRO A 142 3.57 -3.32 0.38
N SER A 143 2.91 -2.83 -0.68
CA SER A 143 2.86 -3.54 -1.97
C SER A 143 4.23 -3.70 -2.61
N GLY A 144 5.00 -2.62 -2.69
CA GLY A 144 6.30 -2.64 -3.37
C GLY A 144 7.37 -3.38 -2.57
N ALA A 145 7.41 -3.19 -1.25
CA ALA A 145 8.34 -3.90 -0.39
C ALA A 145 8.10 -5.42 -0.42
N CYS A 146 6.85 -5.88 -0.30
CA CYS A 146 6.52 -7.30 -0.40
C CYS A 146 6.75 -7.86 -1.82
N ALA A 147 6.54 -7.09 -2.87
CA ALA A 147 6.88 -7.49 -4.24
C ALA A 147 8.39 -7.68 -4.39
N ALA A 148 9.20 -6.70 -3.96
CA ALA A 148 10.65 -6.74 -4.06
C ALA A 148 11.26 -7.90 -3.25
N GLU A 149 10.75 -8.14 -2.03
CA GLU A 149 11.12 -9.30 -1.22
C GLU A 149 10.87 -10.61 -1.95
N THR A 150 9.67 -10.80 -2.48
CA THR A 150 9.25 -12.02 -3.17
C THR A 150 10.08 -12.26 -4.44
N LEU A 151 10.35 -11.21 -5.21
CA LEU A 151 11.20 -11.28 -6.40
C LEU A 151 12.63 -11.70 -6.03
N ALA A 152 13.23 -11.07 -5.02
CA ALA A 152 14.58 -11.36 -4.58
C ALA A 152 14.73 -12.80 -4.08
N GLN A 153 13.79 -13.28 -3.25
CA GLN A 153 13.71 -14.69 -2.83
C GLN A 153 13.58 -15.66 -4.02
N GLY A 154 12.91 -15.22 -5.08
CA GLY A 154 12.67 -15.99 -6.30
C GLY A 154 13.83 -15.98 -7.31
N GLY A 155 15.00 -15.42 -6.97
CA GLY A 155 16.17 -15.37 -7.86
C GLY A 155 16.08 -14.27 -8.93
N VAL A 156 15.18 -13.30 -8.78
CA VAL A 156 15.05 -12.14 -9.66
C VAL A 156 15.87 -10.98 -9.08
N GLU A 157 16.57 -10.24 -9.94
CA GLU A 157 17.26 -9.00 -9.57
C GLU A 157 16.25 -7.85 -9.46
N ALA A 158 15.84 -7.56 -8.22
CA ALA A 158 14.80 -6.57 -7.91
C ALA A 158 15.39 -5.21 -7.53
N PHE A 159 14.87 -4.14 -8.14
CA PHE A 159 15.22 -2.74 -7.84
C PHE A 159 14.01 -2.01 -7.25
N LEU A 160 14.01 -1.78 -5.94
CA LEU A 160 12.94 -1.04 -5.26
C LEU A 160 13.28 0.45 -5.20
N ILE A 161 12.52 1.28 -5.91
CA ILE A 161 12.74 2.72 -6.00
C ILE A 161 11.71 3.45 -5.14
N GLU A 162 12.14 4.08 -4.04
CA GLU A 162 11.27 4.87 -3.15
C GLU A 162 11.84 6.28 -2.95
N ARG A 163 10.96 7.29 -3.04
CA ARG A 163 11.35 8.70 -2.94
C ARG A 163 11.58 9.13 -1.50
N LYS A 164 10.74 8.70 -0.58
CA LYS A 164 10.70 9.17 0.82
C LYS A 164 10.91 8.00 1.77
N MET A 165 12.17 7.68 2.06
CA MET A 165 12.51 6.61 2.98
C MET A 165 12.07 6.91 4.43
N ASP A 166 11.97 8.20 4.78
CA ASP A 166 11.67 8.73 6.11
C ASP A 166 10.18 9.06 6.34
N ASN A 167 9.33 8.84 5.33
CA ASN A 167 7.93 9.23 5.39
C ASN A 167 7.03 8.13 4.85
N CYS A 168 5.81 8.10 5.34
CA CYS A 168 4.81 7.12 4.97
C CYS A 168 3.50 7.78 4.57
N LYS A 169 2.70 7.05 3.78
CA LYS A 169 1.31 7.42 3.52
C LYS A 169 0.54 7.52 4.85
N PRO A 170 -0.25 8.59 5.08
CA PRO A 170 -1.17 8.69 6.21
C PRO A 170 -2.13 7.51 6.23
N CYS A 171 -2.32 6.89 7.40
CA CYS A 171 -3.13 5.69 7.54
C CYS A 171 -3.54 5.46 9.00
N GLY A 172 -4.72 4.88 9.18
CA GLY A 172 -5.20 4.39 10.47
C GLY A 172 -4.40 3.20 11.02
N GLY A 173 -3.66 2.48 10.17
CA GLY A 173 -2.67 1.47 10.60
C GLY A 173 -3.24 0.13 11.06
N ALA A 174 -4.52 -0.15 10.82
CA ALA A 174 -5.13 -1.45 11.14
C ALA A 174 -4.71 -2.52 10.12
N ILE A 175 -4.27 -3.68 10.61
CA ILE A 175 -3.97 -4.87 9.81
C ILE A 175 -4.65 -6.12 10.40
N PRO A 176 -5.13 -7.06 9.56
CA PRO A 176 -5.75 -8.29 10.02
C PRO A 176 -4.69 -9.29 10.51
N ILE A 177 -5.07 -10.20 11.41
CA ILE A 177 -4.15 -11.23 11.93
C ILE A 177 -3.61 -12.15 10.83
N CYS A 178 -4.39 -12.46 9.80
CA CYS A 178 -3.88 -13.26 8.69
C CYS A 178 -2.70 -12.59 7.99
N MET A 179 -2.59 -11.27 8.01
CA MET A 179 -1.42 -10.58 7.47
C MET A 179 -0.18 -10.84 8.32
N VAL A 180 -0.34 -10.87 9.65
CA VAL A 180 0.77 -11.14 10.58
C VAL A 180 1.33 -12.53 10.34
N GLU A 181 0.46 -13.53 10.22
CA GLU A 181 0.84 -14.92 9.96
C GLU A 181 1.38 -15.13 8.55
N GLU A 182 0.66 -14.66 7.53
CA GLU A 182 0.97 -14.94 6.13
C GLU A 182 2.24 -14.23 5.65
N PHE A 183 2.63 -13.12 6.30
CA PHE A 183 3.85 -12.38 5.98
C PHE A 183 4.94 -12.54 7.04
N ASP A 184 4.75 -13.39 8.06
CA ASP A 184 5.71 -13.62 9.14
C ASP A 184 6.18 -12.29 9.77
N LEU A 185 5.22 -11.51 10.24
CA LEU A 185 5.46 -10.19 10.82
C LEU A 185 5.83 -10.32 12.31
N PRO A 186 6.94 -9.70 12.75
CA PRO A 186 7.31 -9.66 14.15
C PRO A 186 6.28 -8.90 14.98
N MET A 187 6.11 -9.29 16.24
CA MET A 187 5.15 -8.62 17.12
C MET A 187 5.64 -7.22 17.53
N GLU A 188 6.95 -6.97 17.45
CA GLU A 188 7.62 -5.73 17.82
C GLU A 188 7.20 -4.54 16.94
N ILE A 189 6.73 -4.80 15.71
CA ILE A 189 6.22 -3.75 14.80
C ILE A 189 4.72 -3.49 14.94
N ILE A 190 4.05 -4.21 15.86
CA ILE A 190 2.63 -4.06 16.18
C ILE A 190 2.49 -3.26 17.47
N ASP A 191 2.11 -1.98 17.36
CA ASP A 191 2.01 -1.09 18.53
C ASP A 191 0.89 -1.53 19.49
N ARG A 192 -0.26 -1.98 18.97
CA ARG A 192 -1.41 -2.43 19.77
C ARG A 192 -2.12 -3.63 19.15
N ARG A 193 -2.68 -4.47 20.01
CA ARG A 193 -3.56 -5.59 19.65
C ARG A 193 -4.98 -5.22 20.07
N VAL A 194 -5.79 -4.85 19.10
CA VAL A 194 -7.19 -4.44 19.33
C VAL A 194 -8.06 -5.69 19.31
N THR A 195 -8.74 -5.95 20.42
CA THR A 195 -9.71 -7.06 20.60
C THR A 195 -11.14 -6.55 20.70
N LYS A 196 -11.32 -5.23 20.83
CA LYS A 196 -12.62 -4.57 20.92
C LYS A 196 -12.72 -3.46 19.88
N MET A 197 -13.85 -3.40 19.20
CA MET A 197 -14.23 -2.28 18.34
C MET A 197 -15.55 -1.72 18.87
N LYS A 198 -15.67 -0.40 19.02
CA LYS A 198 -16.96 0.24 19.23
C LYS A 198 -17.47 0.79 17.92
N MET A 199 -18.67 0.34 17.53
CA MET A 199 -19.44 0.96 16.45
C MET A 199 -20.39 1.98 17.08
N ILE A 200 -20.27 3.25 16.70
CA ILE A 200 -21.07 4.35 17.26
C ILE A 200 -22.01 4.90 16.18
N SER A 201 -23.32 4.80 16.43
CA SER A 201 -24.37 5.20 15.50
C SER A 201 -24.58 6.72 15.41
N PRO A 202 -25.33 7.26 14.43
CA PRO A 202 -25.63 8.70 14.36
C PRO A 202 -26.21 9.29 15.67
N SER A 203 -27.05 8.52 16.37
CA SER A 203 -27.65 8.90 17.66
C SER A 203 -26.75 8.63 18.88
N ASN A 204 -25.47 8.30 18.65
CA ASN A 204 -24.49 7.90 19.66
C ASN A 204 -24.84 6.62 20.44
N VAL A 205 -25.62 5.71 19.85
CA VAL A 205 -25.73 4.36 20.39
C VAL A 205 -24.40 3.65 20.14
N GLU A 206 -23.79 3.13 21.20
CA GLU A 206 -22.55 2.36 21.12
C GLU A 206 -22.84 0.86 21.13
N VAL A 207 -22.25 0.14 20.18
CA VAL A 207 -22.26 -1.31 20.13
C VAL A 207 -20.84 -1.84 20.20
N ASP A 208 -20.60 -2.69 21.20
CA ASP A 208 -19.32 -3.39 21.35
C ASP A 208 -19.25 -4.58 20.40
N VAL A 209 -18.25 -4.54 19.54
CA VAL A 209 -17.94 -5.50 18.48
C VAL A 209 -16.62 -6.18 18.83
N GLY A 210 -16.60 -7.51 18.88
CA GLY A 210 -15.42 -8.30 19.24
C GLY A 210 -15.70 -9.43 20.24
N LYS A 211 -16.96 -9.60 20.66
CA LYS A 211 -17.37 -10.63 21.64
C LYS A 211 -17.20 -12.07 21.12
N THR A 212 -17.05 -12.22 19.81
CA THR A 212 -16.85 -13.51 19.13
C THR A 212 -15.39 -13.87 18.92
N LEU A 213 -14.46 -12.96 19.23
CA LEU A 213 -13.04 -13.21 19.09
C LEU A 213 -12.58 -14.22 20.14
N ASN A 214 -11.74 -15.17 19.73
CA ASN A 214 -11.02 -16.02 20.67
C ASN A 214 -9.73 -15.34 21.18
N ASP A 215 -9.09 -15.91 22.20
CA ASP A 215 -7.92 -15.33 22.88
C ASP A 215 -6.70 -15.07 21.96
N LYS A 216 -6.68 -15.66 20.77
CA LYS A 216 -5.61 -15.51 19.79
C LYS A 216 -5.96 -14.49 18.70
N GLU A 217 -7.21 -14.06 18.61
CA GLU A 217 -7.69 -13.17 17.54
C GLU A 217 -7.65 -11.70 17.96
N TRP A 218 -7.09 -10.87 17.09
CA TRP A 218 -6.96 -9.43 17.31
C TRP A 218 -6.67 -8.71 15.99
N ILE A 219 -6.87 -7.39 15.98
CA ILE A 219 -6.50 -6.49 14.89
C ILE A 219 -5.21 -5.78 15.28
N GLY A 220 -4.20 -5.85 14.42
CA GLY A 220 -2.91 -5.20 14.64
C GLY A 220 -2.99 -3.72 14.32
N MET A 221 -2.49 -2.87 15.22
CA MET A 221 -2.36 -1.45 14.98
C MET A 221 -0.89 -1.08 14.82
N CYS A 222 -0.53 -0.54 13.66
CA CYS A 222 0.86 -0.26 13.31
C CYS A 222 1.06 1.21 13.00
N ARG A 223 2.24 1.74 13.33
CA ARG A 223 2.78 2.97 12.73
C ARG A 223 3.36 2.64 11.37
N ARG A 224 2.88 3.34 10.33
CA ARG A 224 3.31 3.09 8.94
C ARG A 224 4.79 3.39 8.70
N GLU A 225 5.35 4.35 9.42
CA GLU A 225 6.79 4.66 9.37
C GLU A 225 7.66 3.48 9.82
N VAL A 226 7.27 2.76 10.88
CA VAL A 226 7.99 1.56 11.38
C VAL A 226 7.69 0.35 10.49
N PHE A 227 6.42 0.17 10.16
CA PHE A 227 5.94 -0.97 9.39
C PHE A 227 6.52 -1.00 7.97
N ASP A 228 6.45 0.10 7.24
CA ASP A 228 6.95 0.16 5.86
C ASP A 228 8.48 0.04 5.83
N ASP A 229 9.17 0.63 6.82
CA ASP A 229 10.62 0.53 6.92
C ASP A 229 11.10 -0.90 7.19
N TYR A 230 10.42 -1.61 8.10
CA TYR A 230 10.66 -3.03 8.33
C TYR A 230 10.53 -3.84 7.04
N LEU A 231 9.44 -3.68 6.29
CA LEU A 231 9.21 -4.43 5.06
C LEU A 231 10.29 -4.13 4.00
N ARG A 232 10.69 -2.86 3.84
CA ARG A 232 11.77 -2.47 2.92
C ARG A 232 13.10 -3.10 3.31
N ASN A 233 13.48 -2.99 4.59
CA ASN A 233 14.74 -3.56 5.09
C ASN A 233 14.74 -5.08 5.03
N ARG A 234 13.59 -5.73 5.21
CA ARG A 234 13.46 -7.17 5.00
C ARG A 234 13.66 -7.55 3.53
N ALA A 235 13.06 -6.83 2.59
CA ALA A 235 13.31 -7.02 1.16
C ALA A 235 14.81 -6.86 0.82
N LYS A 236 15.48 -5.85 1.39
CA LYS A 236 16.94 -5.66 1.28
C LYS A 236 17.71 -6.88 1.80
N GLY A 237 17.31 -7.42 2.95
CA GLY A 237 17.92 -8.61 3.56
C GLY A 237 17.85 -9.86 2.67
N PHE A 238 16.85 -9.95 1.78
CA PHE A 238 16.74 -11.01 0.78
C PHE A 238 17.45 -10.71 -0.55
N GLY A 239 18.11 -9.55 -0.69
CA GLY A 239 18.91 -9.19 -1.86
C GLY A 239 18.27 -8.17 -2.81
N ALA A 240 17.13 -7.57 -2.45
CA ALA A 240 16.58 -6.47 -3.25
C ALA A 240 17.46 -5.21 -3.14
N SER A 241 17.68 -4.53 -4.27
CA SER A 241 18.40 -3.25 -4.32
C SER A 241 17.44 -2.11 -3.96
N LEU A 242 17.64 -1.50 -2.80
CA LEU A 242 16.87 -0.32 -2.38
C LEU A 242 17.53 0.93 -2.91
N ILE A 243 16.77 1.71 -3.68
CA ILE A 243 17.22 2.96 -4.30
C ILE A 243 16.35 4.09 -3.74
N ASN A 244 16.99 5.08 -3.10
CA ASN A 244 16.28 6.30 -2.76
C ASN A 244 16.13 7.15 -4.04
N GLY A 245 14.95 7.10 -4.67
CA GLY A 245 14.75 7.74 -5.96
C GLY A 245 13.30 8.14 -6.23
N LEU A 246 13.12 9.20 -7.03
CA LEU A 246 11.82 9.59 -7.55
C LEU A 246 11.70 9.18 -9.02
N PHE A 247 10.83 8.22 -9.30
CA PHE A 247 10.45 7.85 -10.66
C PHE A 247 9.84 9.02 -11.43
N LEU A 248 10.29 9.19 -12.68
CA LEU A 248 9.84 10.26 -13.58
C LEU A 248 9.00 9.71 -14.73
N ARG A 249 9.53 8.76 -15.49
CA ARG A 249 8.91 8.18 -16.70
C ARG A 249 9.62 6.87 -17.09
N MET A 250 9.07 6.16 -18.07
CA MET A 250 9.71 4.98 -18.66
C MET A 250 9.62 4.97 -20.19
N ASP A 251 10.70 4.55 -20.85
CA ASP A 251 10.73 4.36 -22.29
C ASP A 251 10.62 2.87 -22.63
N LYS A 252 9.65 2.53 -23.50
CA LYS A 252 9.43 1.16 -23.99
C LYS A 252 10.10 0.99 -25.35
N ASN A 253 11.17 0.20 -25.41
CA ASN A 253 11.94 -0.01 -26.64
C ASN A 253 11.44 -1.24 -27.43
N GLY A 254 10.15 -1.29 -27.76
CA GLY A 254 9.53 -2.47 -28.37
C GLY A 254 9.69 -3.70 -27.47
N ASP A 255 10.31 -4.77 -27.99
CA ASP A 255 10.64 -5.97 -27.22
C ASP A 255 11.89 -5.79 -26.33
N GLY A 256 12.68 -4.74 -26.55
CA GLY A 256 13.90 -4.36 -25.80
C GLY A 256 13.63 -3.88 -24.39
N PRO A 257 14.67 -3.67 -23.56
CA PRO A 257 14.51 -3.26 -22.18
C PRO A 257 13.59 -2.06 -21.99
N ILE A 258 12.94 -2.01 -20.85
CA ILE A 258 12.27 -0.81 -20.36
C ILE A 258 13.33 0.05 -19.69
N THR A 259 13.50 1.29 -20.17
CA THR A 259 14.41 2.26 -19.54
C THR A 259 13.64 3.10 -18.55
N ILE A 260 13.97 2.97 -17.26
CA ILE A 260 13.40 3.75 -16.17
C ILE A 260 14.20 5.03 -15.99
N HIS A 261 13.53 6.19 -15.97
CA HIS A 261 14.12 7.48 -15.65
C HIS A 261 13.70 7.89 -14.25
N TYR A 262 14.67 8.19 -13.39
CA TYR A 262 14.42 8.60 -12.01
C TYR A 262 15.45 9.61 -11.54
N ASN A 263 15.08 10.41 -10.55
CA ASN A 263 16.02 11.23 -9.81
C ASN A 263 16.56 10.41 -8.63
N ASN A 264 17.84 10.09 -8.65
CA ASN A 264 18.53 9.40 -7.56
C ASN A 264 18.88 10.39 -6.45
N TYR A 265 18.54 10.07 -5.21
CA TYR A 265 18.92 10.83 -4.04
C TYR A 265 19.99 10.06 -3.29
N GLU A 266 21.23 10.54 -3.34
CA GLU A 266 22.26 10.08 -2.42
C GLU A 266 21.89 10.52 -0.99
N ASP A 267 22.33 9.76 0.01
CA ASP A 267 22.00 9.99 1.42
C ASP A 267 22.24 11.46 1.81
N GLY A 268 21.15 12.15 2.18
CA GLY A 268 21.17 13.54 2.62
C GLY A 268 21.03 14.61 1.52
N SER A 269 21.07 14.24 0.23
CA SER A 269 20.89 15.21 -0.86
C SER A 269 19.42 15.61 -1.04
N LYS A 270 19.14 16.92 -1.06
CA LYS A 270 17.82 17.47 -1.44
C LYS A 270 17.62 17.56 -2.95
N VAL A 271 18.70 17.46 -3.72
CA VAL A 271 18.69 17.57 -5.19
C VAL A 271 18.98 16.20 -5.76
N GLY A 272 18.01 15.66 -6.50
CA GLY A 272 18.18 14.36 -7.13
C GLY A 272 18.98 14.45 -8.42
N VAL A 273 19.82 13.46 -8.67
CA VAL A 273 20.62 13.32 -9.89
C VAL A 273 19.81 12.52 -10.92
N PRO A 274 19.52 13.07 -12.11
CA PRO A 274 18.86 12.33 -13.18
C PRO A 274 19.66 11.07 -13.54
N THR A 275 19.03 9.92 -13.41
CA THR A 275 19.64 8.59 -13.58
C THR A 275 18.70 7.69 -14.36
N THR A 276 19.26 6.72 -15.07
CA THR A 276 18.51 5.72 -15.82
C THR A 276 18.82 4.31 -15.36
N LEU A 277 17.85 3.41 -15.47
CA LEU A 277 17.99 1.98 -15.18
C LEU A 277 17.22 1.16 -16.22
N GLU A 278 17.92 0.24 -16.90
CA GLU A 278 17.26 -0.73 -17.79
C GLU A 278 16.78 -1.95 -17.00
N VAL A 279 15.53 -2.36 -17.24
CA VAL A 279 14.90 -3.54 -16.64
C VAL A 279 14.07 -4.31 -17.66
N ASP A 280 13.75 -5.56 -17.34
CA ASP A 280 12.91 -6.42 -18.17
C ASP A 280 11.42 -6.16 -17.91
N MET A 281 11.07 -5.91 -16.64
CA MET A 281 9.68 -5.67 -16.22
C MET A 281 9.58 -4.56 -15.18
N VAL A 282 8.36 -4.03 -15.01
CA VAL A 282 8.05 -2.98 -14.02
C VAL A 282 6.81 -3.36 -13.21
N ILE A 283 6.91 -3.20 -11.89
CA ILE A 283 5.76 -3.25 -10.97
C ILE A 283 5.53 -1.83 -10.43
N GLY A 284 4.43 -1.20 -10.83
CA GLY A 284 3.94 0.06 -10.29
C GLY A 284 3.27 -0.16 -8.93
N ALA A 285 3.94 0.28 -7.87
CA ALA A 285 3.51 0.22 -6.48
C ALA A 285 3.52 1.62 -5.83
N ASP A 286 3.43 2.67 -6.63
CA ASP A 286 3.69 4.08 -6.30
C ASP A 286 2.45 4.85 -5.79
N GLY A 287 1.54 4.11 -5.16
CA GLY A 287 0.42 4.66 -4.43
C GLY A 287 -0.72 5.19 -5.30
N ALA A 288 -1.64 5.92 -4.66
CA ALA A 288 -2.85 6.44 -5.30
C ALA A 288 -2.56 7.45 -6.43
N ASN A 289 -1.45 8.20 -6.32
CA ASN A 289 -1.00 9.18 -7.32
C ASN A 289 -0.01 8.57 -8.32
N SER A 290 -0.18 7.29 -8.65
CA SER A 290 0.74 6.50 -9.46
C SER A 290 1.10 7.19 -10.78
N ARG A 291 2.40 7.38 -11.01
CA ARG A 291 2.97 7.82 -12.28
C ARG A 291 3.05 6.65 -13.25
N VAL A 292 3.36 5.45 -12.76
CA VAL A 292 3.38 4.24 -13.59
C VAL A 292 2.00 3.98 -14.23
N ALA A 293 0.92 4.18 -13.47
CA ALA A 293 -0.45 4.08 -13.99
C ALA A 293 -0.72 5.11 -15.11
N LYS A 294 -0.18 6.33 -15.01
CA LYS A 294 -0.33 7.36 -16.04
C LYS A 294 0.44 7.00 -17.32
N GLU A 295 1.67 6.47 -17.18
CA GLU A 295 2.52 6.07 -18.31
C GLU A 295 1.91 4.93 -19.15
N ILE A 296 1.03 4.12 -18.57
CA ILE A 296 0.33 3.04 -19.29
C ILE A 296 -1.13 3.38 -19.63
N ASP A 297 -1.54 4.63 -19.43
CA ASP A 297 -2.93 5.09 -19.61
C ASP A 297 -3.95 4.17 -18.89
N ALA A 298 -3.73 3.97 -17.59
CA ALA A 298 -4.50 3.02 -16.78
C ALA A 298 -5.98 3.43 -16.55
N GLY A 299 -6.36 4.64 -16.98
CA GLY A 299 -7.60 5.31 -16.60
C GLY A 299 -7.57 5.84 -15.16
N GLU A 300 -8.45 6.80 -14.88
CA GLU A 300 -8.60 7.36 -13.52
C GLU A 300 -9.41 6.43 -12.61
N ALA A 301 -9.10 6.45 -11.32
CA ALA A 301 -9.89 5.76 -10.30
C ALA A 301 -10.63 6.80 -9.45
N ASP A 302 -11.90 6.53 -9.14
CA ASP A 302 -12.60 7.28 -8.09
C ASP A 302 -11.87 7.07 -6.76
N TYR A 303 -11.72 8.17 -6.01
CA TYR A 303 -11.02 8.15 -4.73
C TYR A 303 -11.76 8.89 -3.64
N ALA A 304 -11.72 8.35 -2.42
CA ALA A 304 -12.01 9.09 -1.20
C ALA A 304 -10.82 9.98 -0.84
N ILE A 305 -11.06 11.10 -0.17
CA ILE A 305 -10.01 11.79 0.60
C ILE A 305 -10.16 11.35 2.04
N ALA A 306 -9.12 10.74 2.59
CA ALA A 306 -8.98 10.55 4.03
C ALA A 306 -8.21 11.71 4.65
N PHE A 307 -8.66 12.13 5.83
CA PHE A 307 -8.04 13.16 6.64
C PHE A 307 -7.92 12.64 8.07
N GLN A 308 -6.75 12.81 8.69
CA GLN A 308 -6.55 12.38 10.06
C GLN A 308 -5.61 13.30 10.82
N GLU A 309 -5.76 13.25 12.14
CA GLU A 309 -4.88 13.87 13.09
C GLU A 309 -4.32 12.81 14.03
N ARG A 310 -3.02 12.87 14.27
CA ARG A 310 -2.39 12.12 15.34
C ARG A 310 -2.49 12.96 16.60
N ILE A 311 -3.16 12.45 17.63
CA ILE A 311 -3.41 13.16 18.89
C ILE A 311 -2.76 12.37 20.02
N ARG A 312 -1.71 12.93 20.62
CA ARG A 312 -1.11 12.40 21.84
C ARG A 312 -2.03 12.74 23.01
N ILE A 313 -2.44 11.74 23.77
CA ILE A 313 -3.33 11.86 24.94
C ILE A 313 -2.59 11.37 26.19
N SER A 314 -3.15 11.60 27.39
CA SER A 314 -2.55 11.14 28.64
C SER A 314 -2.54 9.61 28.75
N ASP A 315 -1.65 9.06 29.58
CA ASP A 315 -1.53 7.61 29.79
C ASP A 315 -2.85 7.00 30.31
N ASP A 316 -3.56 7.67 31.21
CA ASP A 316 -4.88 7.23 31.69
C ASP A 316 -5.90 7.07 30.55
N LYS A 317 -5.86 7.98 29.55
CA LYS A 317 -6.74 7.89 28.38
C LYS A 317 -6.24 6.87 27.36
N MET A 318 -4.92 6.65 27.28
CA MET A 318 -4.37 5.56 26.48
C MET A 318 -4.74 4.18 27.04
N GLU A 319 -4.93 4.02 28.35
CA GLU A 319 -5.39 2.75 28.94
C GLU A 319 -6.81 2.39 28.45
N TYR A 320 -7.70 3.37 28.28
CA TYR A 320 -9.01 3.14 27.64
C TYR A 320 -8.88 2.59 26.22
N TYR A 321 -7.87 3.04 25.46
CA TYR A 321 -7.59 2.63 24.09
C TYR A 321 -6.55 1.50 23.98
N LYS A 322 -6.25 0.79 25.07
CA LYS A 322 -5.23 -0.28 25.09
C LYS A 322 -5.50 -1.41 24.12
N ASP A 323 -6.75 -1.87 24.06
CA ASP A 323 -7.23 -2.95 23.21
C ASP A 323 -8.50 -2.58 22.43
N LEU A 324 -8.83 -1.29 22.36
CA LEU A 324 -10.08 -0.75 21.83
C LEU A 324 -9.83 0.21 20.66
N ALA A 325 -10.58 0.04 19.58
CA ALA A 325 -10.72 1.02 18.51
C ALA A 325 -12.18 1.49 18.39
N GLU A 326 -12.41 2.65 17.80
CA GLU A 326 -13.75 3.23 17.64
C GLU A 326 -14.01 3.62 16.19
N MET A 327 -15.23 3.37 15.73
CA MET A 327 -15.74 3.75 14.41
C MET A 327 -17.08 4.48 14.56
N TYR A 328 -17.11 5.72 14.09
CA TYR A 328 -18.25 6.61 14.14
C TYR A 328 -18.93 6.64 12.77
N VAL A 329 -20.22 6.35 12.74
CA VAL A 329 -21.04 6.50 11.53
C VAL A 329 -22.09 7.60 11.74
N GLY A 330 -22.28 8.39 10.69
CA GLY A 330 -23.21 9.52 10.66
C GLY A 330 -22.82 10.47 9.55
N ASP A 331 -23.79 11.12 8.91
CA ASP A 331 -23.53 12.11 7.87
C ASP A 331 -22.77 13.35 8.36
N ASP A 332 -22.82 13.60 9.67
CA ASP A 332 -22.05 14.61 10.39
C ASP A 332 -20.54 14.33 10.39
N VAL A 333 -20.15 13.06 10.57
CA VAL A 333 -18.74 12.63 10.56
C VAL A 333 -18.28 12.19 9.18
N SER A 334 -19.18 11.66 8.35
CA SER A 334 -18.95 11.40 6.92
C SER A 334 -20.24 10.98 6.18
N PRO A 335 -20.58 11.64 5.07
CA PRO A 335 -21.81 11.37 4.31
C PRO A 335 -21.79 10.02 3.59
N ASP A 336 -20.62 9.41 3.40
CA ASP A 336 -20.41 8.21 2.58
C ASP A 336 -19.27 7.32 3.08
N PHE A 337 -18.72 7.59 4.26
CA PHE A 337 -17.67 6.81 4.91
C PHE A 337 -17.91 6.85 6.43
N TYR A 338 -16.87 6.74 7.23
CA TYR A 338 -16.93 6.76 8.69
C TYR A 338 -15.80 7.61 9.30
N GLY A 339 -16.00 8.08 10.53
CA GLY A 339 -14.95 8.62 11.38
C GLY A 339 -14.32 7.52 12.23
N TRP A 340 -13.07 7.65 12.66
CA TRP A 340 -12.38 6.64 13.46
C TRP A 340 -11.53 7.24 14.57
N VAL A 341 -11.31 6.44 15.62
CA VAL A 341 -10.28 6.67 16.65
C VAL A 341 -9.50 5.37 16.83
N PHE A 342 -8.28 5.36 16.30
CA PHE A 342 -7.46 4.16 16.16
C PHE A 342 -6.18 4.28 16.98
N PRO A 343 -5.96 3.42 17.99
CA PRO A 343 -4.82 3.57 18.87
C PRO A 343 -3.49 3.19 18.21
N LYS A 344 -2.44 3.78 18.74
CA LYS A 344 -1.03 3.45 18.54
C LYS A 344 -0.40 3.27 19.93
N TYR A 345 0.93 3.26 20.01
CA TYR A 345 1.60 3.05 21.29
C TYR A 345 1.46 4.27 22.23
N ASP A 346 1.58 5.51 21.74
CA ASP A 346 1.58 6.75 22.54
C ASP A 346 0.53 7.80 22.12
N HIS A 347 -0.30 7.48 21.12
CA HIS A 347 -1.30 8.40 20.58
C HIS A 347 -2.46 7.65 19.93
N VAL A 348 -3.50 8.39 19.58
CA VAL A 348 -4.59 7.91 18.72
C VAL A 348 -4.56 8.63 17.38
N ALA A 349 -4.92 7.92 16.32
CA ALA A 349 -5.25 8.52 15.03
C ALA A 349 -6.75 8.80 15.00
N VAL A 350 -7.14 10.07 14.97
CA VAL A 350 -8.54 10.50 14.84
C VAL A 350 -8.75 11.02 13.43
N GLY A 351 -9.61 10.37 12.66
CA GLY A 351 -9.76 10.72 11.24
C GLY A 351 -11.13 10.45 10.67
N THR A 352 -11.32 10.87 9.43
CA THR A 352 -12.51 10.61 8.62
C THR A 352 -12.14 10.55 7.14
N GLY A 353 -13.09 10.15 6.29
CA GLY A 353 -12.94 10.17 4.84
C GLY A 353 -14.23 10.54 4.12
N THR A 354 -14.14 10.93 2.85
CA THR A 354 -15.31 11.08 1.97
C THR A 354 -14.94 11.00 0.49
N VAL A 355 -15.83 10.44 -0.32
CA VAL A 355 -15.75 10.45 -1.80
C VAL A 355 -16.55 11.64 -2.36
N VAL A 356 -17.71 11.94 -1.79
CA VAL A 356 -18.69 12.87 -2.39
C VAL A 356 -18.47 14.35 -2.03
N ASN A 357 -18.10 14.68 -0.79
CA ASN A 357 -18.00 16.07 -0.33
C ASN A 357 -16.62 16.41 0.23
N LYS A 358 -15.62 16.27 -0.64
CA LYS A 358 -14.19 16.44 -0.32
C LYS A 358 -13.84 17.82 0.26
N THR A 359 -14.58 18.87 -0.09
CA THR A 359 -14.34 20.24 0.41
C THR A 359 -14.74 20.42 1.88
N ALA A 360 -15.72 19.64 2.36
CA ALA A 360 -16.16 19.64 3.75
C ALA A 360 -15.34 18.74 4.68
N ILE A 361 -14.26 18.10 4.19
CA ILE A 361 -13.48 17.12 4.96
C ILE A 361 -13.01 17.62 6.34
N LYS A 362 -12.70 18.91 6.47
CA LYS A 362 -12.32 19.51 7.76
C LYS A 362 -13.49 19.65 8.73
N GLN A 363 -14.71 19.87 8.23
CA GLN A 363 -15.92 19.91 9.05
C GLN A 363 -16.23 18.51 9.60
N TYR A 364 -16.13 17.50 8.74
CA TYR A 364 -16.26 16.09 9.09
C TYR A 364 -15.20 15.64 10.12
N GLN A 365 -13.96 16.10 9.97
CA GLN A 365 -12.91 15.88 10.96
C GLN A 365 -13.28 16.51 12.30
N GLN A 366 -13.72 17.77 12.30
CA GLN A 366 -14.12 18.46 13.52
C GLN A 366 -15.26 17.73 14.24
N ALA A 367 -16.30 17.30 13.51
CA ALA A 367 -17.40 16.52 14.06
C ALA A 367 -16.90 15.21 14.69
N THR A 368 -15.96 14.51 14.04
CA THR A 368 -15.34 13.30 14.60
C THR A 368 -14.58 13.60 15.89
N ARG A 369 -13.81 14.70 15.94
CA ARG A 369 -13.14 15.16 17.17
C ARG A 369 -14.12 15.50 18.29
N ASP A 370 -15.23 16.17 17.95
CA ASP A 370 -16.23 16.57 18.94
C ASP A 370 -16.91 15.36 19.57
N ARG A 371 -17.21 14.33 18.76
CA ARG A 371 -17.76 13.05 19.24
C ARG A 371 -16.76 12.23 20.06
N ALA A 372 -15.47 12.36 19.79
CA ALA A 372 -14.39 11.73 20.56
C ALA A 372 -13.86 12.61 21.71
N LYS A 373 -14.44 13.80 21.95
CA LYS A 373 -13.83 14.87 22.77
C LYS A 373 -13.51 14.41 24.19
N VAL A 374 -14.45 13.79 24.89
CA VAL A 374 -14.24 13.34 26.29
C VAL A 374 -13.02 12.41 26.37
N LYS A 375 -12.90 11.50 25.40
CA LYS A 375 -11.85 10.46 25.31
C LYS A 375 -10.50 11.01 24.84
N THR A 376 -10.47 12.23 24.28
CA THR A 376 -9.26 12.85 23.70
C THR A 376 -8.92 14.23 24.28
N GLU A 377 -9.73 14.74 25.22
CA GLU A 377 -9.54 16.04 25.86
C GLU A 377 -8.19 16.13 26.57
N GLY A 378 -7.58 17.32 26.52
CA GLY A 378 -6.20 17.55 26.97
C GLY A 378 -5.14 17.02 26.00
N GLY A 379 -5.55 16.34 24.91
CA GLY A 379 -4.64 15.82 23.91
C GLY A 379 -4.01 16.91 23.03
N THR A 380 -2.79 16.65 22.58
CA THR A 380 -2.03 17.53 21.67
C THR A 380 -2.00 16.94 20.26
N ILE A 381 -2.40 17.73 19.25
CA ILE A 381 -2.26 17.34 17.85
C ILE A 381 -0.78 17.40 17.49
N ILE A 382 -0.19 16.25 17.16
CA ILE A 382 1.23 16.13 16.80
C ILE A 382 1.45 16.08 15.29
N ARG A 383 0.40 15.75 14.51
CA ARG A 383 0.47 15.68 13.05
C ARG A 383 -0.92 15.79 12.45
N VAL A 384 -1.04 16.51 11.34
CA VAL A 384 -2.26 16.62 10.53
C VAL A 384 -1.94 16.10 9.13
N GLU A 385 -2.79 15.21 8.61
CA GLU A 385 -2.48 14.44 7.42
C GLU A 385 -3.69 14.23 6.53
N ALA A 386 -3.48 14.16 5.22
CA ALA A 386 -4.51 13.79 4.26
C ALA A 386 -3.95 12.96 3.11
N HIS A 387 -4.73 12.02 2.59
CA HIS A 387 -4.33 11.19 1.46
C HIS A 387 -5.52 10.69 0.64
N PRO A 388 -5.41 10.60 -0.70
CA PRO A 388 -6.41 9.92 -1.52
C PRO A 388 -6.41 8.40 -1.28
N ILE A 389 -7.59 7.79 -1.34
CA ILE A 389 -7.83 6.36 -1.21
C ILE A 389 -8.56 5.89 -2.48
N PRO A 390 -7.91 5.14 -3.39
CA PRO A 390 -8.54 4.65 -4.61
C PRO A 390 -9.34 3.38 -4.31
N GLU A 391 -10.65 3.53 -4.18
CA GLU A 391 -11.54 2.48 -3.66
C GLU A 391 -12.11 1.55 -4.74
N HIS A 392 -11.49 1.53 -5.93
CA HIS A 392 -11.91 0.69 -7.04
C HIS A 392 -10.74 0.33 -7.94
N PRO A 393 -10.67 -0.94 -8.41
CA PRO A 393 -9.67 -1.34 -9.38
C PRO A 393 -9.74 -0.45 -10.63
N ARG A 394 -8.57 -0.03 -11.13
CA ARG A 394 -8.48 0.74 -12.37
C ARG A 394 -9.02 -0.07 -13.57
N PRO A 395 -9.58 0.60 -14.61
CA PRO A 395 -9.99 -0.06 -15.84
C PRO A 395 -8.87 -0.92 -16.46
N LYS A 396 -7.63 -0.41 -16.39
CA LYS A 396 -6.44 -1.11 -16.86
C LYS A 396 -5.43 -1.21 -15.72
N ARG A 397 -4.92 -2.42 -15.50
CA ARG A 397 -4.01 -2.75 -14.38
C ARG A 397 -2.62 -3.21 -14.84
N PHE A 398 -2.41 -3.29 -16.15
CA PHE A 398 -1.14 -3.67 -16.76
C PHE A 398 -1.07 -3.20 -18.21
N GLU A 399 0.13 -3.17 -18.78
CA GLU A 399 0.39 -3.06 -20.21
C GLU A 399 1.72 -3.72 -20.57
N GLY A 400 1.66 -4.77 -21.41
CA GLY A 400 2.85 -5.55 -21.77
C GLY A 400 3.55 -6.07 -20.52
N ARG A 401 4.79 -5.61 -20.28
CA ARG A 401 5.65 -6.01 -19.14
C ARG A 401 5.55 -5.07 -17.93
N VAL A 402 4.52 -4.23 -17.85
CA VAL A 402 4.27 -3.33 -16.72
C VAL A 402 2.99 -3.78 -16.01
N ALA A 403 3.06 -4.01 -14.70
CA ALA A 403 1.90 -4.34 -13.85
C ALA A 403 1.66 -3.27 -12.77
N LEU A 404 0.42 -3.11 -12.30
CA LEU A 404 0.06 -2.28 -11.15
C LEU A 404 -0.35 -3.16 -9.95
N VAL A 405 0.00 -2.71 -8.75
CA VAL A 405 -0.35 -3.36 -7.46
C VAL A 405 -0.79 -2.33 -6.40
N GLY A 406 -1.44 -2.80 -5.35
CA GLY A 406 -1.94 -1.97 -4.24
C GLY A 406 -2.79 -0.78 -4.68
N ASP A 407 -2.57 0.38 -4.06
CA ASP A 407 -3.28 1.62 -4.40
C ASP A 407 -3.10 2.04 -5.87
N ALA A 408 -1.95 1.74 -6.49
CA ALA A 408 -1.72 2.07 -7.89
C ALA A 408 -2.69 1.31 -8.81
N ALA A 409 -3.06 0.08 -8.43
CA ALA A 409 -4.08 -0.72 -9.10
C ALA A 409 -5.51 -0.44 -8.63
N GLY A 410 -5.70 0.29 -7.53
CA GLY A 410 -7.01 0.60 -6.95
C GLY A 410 -7.57 -0.50 -6.04
N TYR A 411 -6.71 -1.24 -5.33
CA TYR A 411 -7.13 -2.36 -4.47
C TYR A 411 -7.47 -1.98 -3.03
N VAL A 412 -7.92 -0.74 -2.78
CA VAL A 412 -8.53 -0.43 -1.49
C VAL A 412 -9.98 -0.87 -1.52
N THR A 413 -10.45 -1.52 -0.47
CA THR A 413 -11.84 -1.97 -0.42
C THR A 413 -12.78 -0.86 0.07
N LYS A 414 -13.95 -0.77 -0.58
CA LYS A 414 -15.06 0.09 -0.12
C LYS A 414 -15.59 -0.34 1.24
N CYS A 415 -16.37 0.52 1.88
CA CYS A 415 -16.96 0.34 3.20
C CYS A 415 -15.95 0.33 4.35
N SER A 416 -14.82 -0.37 4.21
CA SER A 416 -13.80 -0.46 5.25
C SER A 416 -12.60 0.47 5.02
N GLY A 417 -12.32 0.90 3.79
CA GLY A 417 -11.12 1.67 3.45
C GLY A 417 -9.81 0.91 3.69
N GLU A 418 -9.87 -0.41 3.80
CA GLU A 418 -8.71 -1.25 4.08
C GLU A 418 -7.86 -1.43 2.83
N GLY A 419 -6.58 -1.05 2.93
CA GLY A 419 -5.63 -1.16 1.82
C GLY A 419 -4.34 -1.91 2.14
N ILE A 420 -3.89 -2.00 3.40
CA ILE A 420 -2.54 -2.50 3.72
C ILE A 420 -2.37 -3.97 3.32
N TYR A 421 -3.30 -4.84 3.76
CA TYR A 421 -3.27 -6.26 3.40
C TYR A 421 -3.37 -6.46 1.89
N PHE A 422 -4.33 -5.81 1.23
CA PHE A 422 -4.53 -5.93 -0.21
C PHE A 422 -3.34 -5.39 -1.01
N ALA A 423 -2.67 -4.34 -0.55
CA ALA A 423 -1.44 -3.84 -1.13
C ALA A 423 -0.31 -4.86 -1.02
N ALA A 424 0.01 -5.32 0.19
CA ALA A 424 1.06 -6.31 0.40
C ALA A 424 0.77 -7.62 -0.38
N LYS A 425 -0.49 -8.07 -0.36
CA LYS A 425 -0.89 -9.32 -1.02
C LYS A 425 -0.85 -9.23 -2.53
N SER A 426 -1.31 -8.13 -3.13
CA SER A 426 -1.21 -7.93 -4.58
C SER A 426 0.25 -7.84 -5.05
N GLY A 427 1.09 -7.12 -4.29
CA GLY A 427 2.54 -7.06 -4.53
C GLY A 427 3.19 -8.44 -4.58
N ARG A 428 2.97 -9.23 -3.52
CA ARG A 428 3.47 -10.62 -3.45
C ARG A 428 2.90 -11.50 -4.55
N MET A 429 1.59 -11.48 -4.82
CA MET A 429 0.98 -12.33 -5.86
C MET A 429 1.50 -11.99 -7.27
N CYS A 430 1.73 -10.71 -7.55
CA CYS A 430 2.33 -10.27 -8.81
C CYS A 430 3.76 -10.79 -8.95
N ALA A 431 4.57 -10.64 -7.90
CA ALA A 431 5.94 -11.15 -7.86
C ALA A 431 6.01 -12.68 -7.95
N GLU A 432 5.14 -13.42 -7.24
CA GLU A 432 5.04 -14.88 -7.33
C GLU A 432 4.78 -15.33 -8.78
N ALA A 433 3.86 -14.67 -9.48
CA ALA A 433 3.56 -15.01 -10.87
C ALA A 433 4.74 -14.72 -11.82
N ILE A 434 5.47 -13.61 -11.59
CA ILE A 434 6.70 -13.30 -12.34
C ILE A 434 7.80 -14.33 -12.06
N VAL A 435 8.02 -14.71 -10.80
CA VAL A 435 9.01 -15.73 -10.41
C VAL A 435 8.67 -17.09 -11.00
N GLU A 436 7.39 -17.49 -10.98
CA GLU A 436 6.91 -18.73 -11.59
C GLU A 436 7.15 -18.72 -13.11
N GLY A 437 6.66 -17.69 -13.81
CA GLY A 437 6.76 -17.60 -15.27
C GLY A 437 8.17 -17.36 -15.81
N SER A 438 9.06 -16.80 -15.00
CA SER A 438 10.49 -16.62 -15.33
C SER A 438 11.36 -17.83 -14.97
N ALA A 439 10.77 -18.92 -14.47
CA ALA A 439 11.51 -20.07 -13.95
C ALA A 439 12.60 -19.64 -12.95
N LYS A 440 12.19 -18.92 -11.91
CA LYS A 440 13.06 -18.33 -10.87
C LYS A 440 14.11 -17.37 -11.42
N GLY A 441 13.68 -16.47 -12.32
CA GLY A 441 14.53 -15.43 -12.90
C GLY A 441 15.47 -15.90 -14.02
N THR A 442 15.44 -17.17 -14.42
CA THR A 442 16.34 -17.72 -15.47
C THR A 442 15.82 -17.53 -16.89
N LYS A 443 14.57 -17.10 -17.06
CA LYS A 443 13.92 -16.89 -18.37
C LYS A 443 13.19 -15.57 -18.41
N MET A 444 13.09 -15.00 -19.61
CA MET A 444 12.18 -13.90 -19.87
C MET A 444 10.73 -14.31 -19.64
N THR A 445 9.98 -13.37 -19.08
CA THR A 445 8.53 -13.45 -18.98
C THR A 445 7.95 -12.06 -19.20
N GLY A 446 6.67 -12.00 -19.52
CA GLY A 446 5.99 -10.75 -19.79
C GLY A 446 4.54 -10.80 -19.38
N GLU A 447 3.68 -10.47 -20.33
CA GLU A 447 2.26 -10.26 -20.09
C GLU A 447 1.54 -11.50 -19.53
N ALA A 448 1.96 -12.70 -19.94
CA ALA A 448 1.34 -13.96 -19.50
C ALA A 448 1.40 -14.14 -17.97
N SER A 449 2.54 -13.82 -17.35
CA SER A 449 2.70 -13.88 -15.89
C SER A 449 1.83 -12.84 -15.17
N ILE A 450 1.73 -11.64 -15.74
CA ILE A 450 0.89 -10.58 -15.17
C ILE A 450 -0.60 -10.95 -15.27
N ARG A 451 -1.03 -11.54 -16.38
CA ARG A 451 -2.41 -12.06 -16.53
C ARG A 451 -2.71 -13.16 -15.52
N ASN A 452 -1.79 -14.11 -15.32
CA ASN A 452 -1.92 -15.16 -14.30
C ASN A 452 -2.11 -14.57 -12.89
N TYR A 453 -1.36 -13.52 -12.56
CA TYR A 453 -1.56 -12.78 -11.31
C TYR A 453 -2.97 -12.17 -11.20
N LEU A 454 -3.43 -11.46 -12.25
CA LEU A 454 -4.73 -10.82 -12.26
C LEU A 454 -5.88 -11.83 -12.19
N ASP A 455 -5.78 -12.95 -12.91
CA ASP A 455 -6.77 -14.02 -12.88
C ASP A 455 -6.87 -14.63 -11.46
N LYS A 456 -5.72 -14.90 -10.82
CA LYS A 456 -5.68 -15.39 -9.43
C LYS A 456 -6.25 -14.35 -8.46
N TRP A 457 -5.95 -13.07 -8.65
CA TRP A 457 -6.46 -11.97 -7.82
C TRP A 457 -7.97 -11.82 -7.93
N ASP A 458 -8.49 -11.67 -9.16
CA ASP A 458 -9.89 -11.45 -9.43
C ASP A 458 -10.71 -12.66 -8.97
N LYS A 459 -10.26 -13.89 -9.27
CA LYS A 459 -10.92 -15.11 -8.77
C LYS A 459 -11.01 -15.14 -7.24
N LYS A 460 -9.99 -14.66 -6.54
CA LYS A 460 -9.93 -14.70 -5.08
C LYS A 460 -10.76 -13.60 -4.42
N TYR A 461 -10.69 -12.37 -4.91
CA TYR A 461 -11.21 -11.20 -4.18
C TYR A 461 -12.41 -10.51 -4.81
N TRP A 462 -12.75 -10.80 -6.08
CA TRP A 462 -13.89 -10.15 -6.75
C TRP A 462 -15.17 -10.15 -5.91
N LEU A 463 -15.50 -11.31 -5.31
CA LEU A 463 -16.70 -11.44 -4.49
C LEU A 463 -16.65 -10.54 -3.25
N THR A 464 -15.49 -10.44 -2.60
CA THR A 464 -15.27 -9.53 -1.47
C THR A 464 -15.53 -8.08 -1.86
N TYR A 465 -14.98 -7.61 -2.99
CA TYR A 465 -15.23 -6.25 -3.49
C TYR A 465 -16.72 -6.02 -3.77
N LYS A 466 -17.39 -6.99 -4.40
CA LYS A 466 -18.83 -6.89 -4.71
C LYS A 466 -19.71 -6.81 -3.46
N VAL A 467 -19.43 -7.62 -2.45
CA VAL A 467 -20.19 -7.59 -1.19
C VAL A 467 -20.00 -6.24 -0.49
N LEU A 468 -18.77 -5.75 -0.40
CA LEU A 468 -18.47 -4.47 0.24
C LEU A 468 -19.08 -3.28 -0.51
N ASP A 469 -19.13 -3.31 -1.84
CA ASP A 469 -19.84 -2.32 -2.67
C ASP A 469 -21.34 -2.27 -2.36
N ILE A 470 -21.97 -3.43 -2.17
CA ILE A 470 -23.40 -3.51 -1.84
C ILE A 470 -23.64 -2.96 -0.44
N LEU A 471 -22.83 -3.37 0.55
CA LEU A 471 -22.94 -2.88 1.93
C LEU A 471 -22.80 -1.35 1.98
N GLN A 472 -21.82 -0.80 1.26
CA GLN A 472 -21.62 0.64 1.12
C GLN A 472 -22.90 1.33 0.61
N LYS A 473 -23.48 0.84 -0.49
CA LYS A 473 -24.68 1.43 -1.11
C LYS A 473 -25.93 1.34 -0.23
N VAL A 474 -26.04 0.29 0.58
CA VAL A 474 -27.22 0.06 1.43
C VAL A 474 -27.15 0.88 2.72
N PHE A 475 -26.02 0.81 3.42
CA PHE A 475 -25.93 1.31 4.80
C PHE A 475 -25.44 2.76 4.91
N TYR A 476 -24.63 3.25 3.97
CA TYR A 476 -24.08 4.62 4.03
C TYR A 476 -24.95 5.66 3.32
N ARG A 477 -26.16 5.28 2.87
CA ARG A 477 -27.06 6.19 2.14
C ARG A 477 -27.78 7.22 3.01
N SER A 478 -27.96 6.93 4.31
CA SER A 478 -28.71 7.78 5.23
C SER A 478 -28.44 7.40 6.69
N ASN A 479 -28.70 8.32 7.63
CA ASN A 479 -28.56 8.03 9.06
C ASN A 479 -29.45 6.87 9.53
N PRO A 480 -30.74 6.75 9.14
CA PRO A 480 -31.54 5.57 9.48
C PRO A 480 -30.92 4.24 9.02
N ALA A 481 -30.27 4.22 7.85
CA ALA A 481 -29.58 3.01 7.40
C ALA A 481 -28.32 2.72 8.23
N ARG A 482 -27.59 3.77 8.65
CA ARG A 482 -26.46 3.64 9.57
C ARG A 482 -26.85 3.19 10.97
N GLU A 483 -28.00 3.65 11.49
CA GLU A 483 -28.58 3.15 12.74
C GLU A 483 -28.83 1.64 12.65
N ALA A 484 -29.53 1.21 11.59
CA ALA A 484 -29.78 -0.21 11.35
C ALA A 484 -28.48 -1.01 11.18
N PHE A 485 -27.44 -0.44 10.56
CA PHE A 485 -26.13 -1.08 10.46
C PHE A 485 -25.48 -1.31 11.83
N VAL A 486 -25.48 -0.29 12.70
CA VAL A 486 -24.90 -0.40 14.05
C VAL A 486 -25.72 -1.36 14.92
N GLU A 487 -27.05 -1.33 14.83
CA GLU A 487 -27.94 -2.31 15.49
C GLU A 487 -27.58 -3.73 15.05
N LEU A 488 -27.37 -3.93 13.75
CA LEU A 488 -27.01 -5.22 13.16
C LEU A 488 -25.63 -5.72 13.63
N CYS A 489 -24.67 -4.81 13.88
CA CYS A 489 -23.40 -5.15 14.51
C CYS A 489 -23.53 -5.70 15.94
N SER A 490 -24.68 -5.57 16.61
CA SER A 490 -24.90 -6.17 17.94
C SER A 490 -25.17 -7.67 17.88
N SER A 491 -25.54 -8.19 16.71
CA SER A 491 -25.80 -9.62 16.50
C SER A 491 -24.51 -10.43 16.54
N THR A 492 -24.46 -11.44 17.41
CA THR A 492 -23.33 -12.36 17.52
C THR A 492 -23.02 -13.05 16.19
N TYR A 493 -24.04 -13.39 15.39
CA TYR A 493 -23.85 -13.98 14.06
C TYR A 493 -23.13 -13.02 13.12
N VAL A 494 -23.58 -11.76 13.06
CA VAL A 494 -22.98 -10.72 12.24
C VAL A 494 -21.55 -10.44 12.66
N GLN A 495 -21.29 -10.34 13.97
CA GLN A 495 -19.93 -10.15 14.47
C GLN A 495 -19.02 -11.29 14.02
N LYS A 496 -19.45 -12.55 14.20
CA LYS A 496 -18.69 -13.71 13.76
C LYS A 496 -18.39 -13.65 12.26
N MET A 497 -19.42 -13.45 11.43
CA MET A 497 -19.25 -13.38 9.98
C MET A 497 -18.34 -12.24 9.53
N THR A 498 -18.46 -11.08 10.16
CA THR A 498 -17.68 -9.88 9.84
C THR A 498 -16.23 -10.04 10.26
N PHE A 499 -15.98 -10.52 11.49
CA PHE A 499 -14.62 -10.74 11.98
C PHE A 499 -13.94 -11.90 11.28
N ASP A 500 -14.58 -13.04 11.05
CA ASP A 500 -13.95 -14.13 10.33
C ASP A 500 -13.58 -13.67 8.90
N SER A 501 -14.48 -12.94 8.25
CA SER A 501 -14.21 -12.38 6.92
C SER A 501 -13.11 -11.31 6.93
N TYR A 502 -13.05 -10.49 7.98
CA TYR A 502 -12.02 -9.45 8.11
C TYR A 502 -10.67 -10.02 8.53
N LEU A 503 -10.61 -10.88 9.54
CA LEU A 503 -9.38 -11.42 10.11
C LEU A 503 -8.68 -12.38 9.16
N TYR A 504 -9.44 -13.16 8.37
CA TYR A 504 -8.90 -14.19 7.49
C TYR A 504 -9.03 -13.88 6.00
N LYS A 505 -9.73 -12.79 5.64
CA LYS A 505 -9.91 -12.32 4.25
C LYS A 505 -10.49 -13.39 3.32
N THR A 506 -11.32 -14.25 3.87
CA THR A 506 -12.12 -15.24 3.17
C THR A 506 -13.59 -14.89 3.34
N VAL A 507 -14.39 -15.00 2.27
CA VAL A 507 -15.85 -14.91 2.45
C VAL A 507 -16.29 -16.21 3.10
N VAL A 508 -16.64 -16.14 4.38
CA VAL A 508 -17.16 -17.32 5.08
C VAL A 508 -18.50 -17.70 4.46
N PRO A 509 -18.71 -18.98 4.09
CA PRO A 509 -20.02 -19.44 3.65
C PRO A 509 -21.02 -19.26 4.80
N GLY A 510 -22.07 -18.46 4.56
CA GLY A 510 -23.12 -18.25 5.55
C GLY A 510 -23.96 -19.52 5.77
N ASN A 511 -24.71 -19.54 6.88
CA ASN A 511 -25.75 -20.53 7.09
C ASN A 511 -27.04 -20.01 6.43
N PRO A 512 -27.66 -20.74 5.48
CA PRO A 512 -28.84 -20.26 4.76
C PRO A 512 -30.01 -19.79 5.65
N ILE A 513 -30.20 -20.41 6.81
CA ILE A 513 -31.26 -20.04 7.76
C ILE A 513 -30.90 -18.72 8.47
N ASP A 514 -29.65 -18.58 8.90
CA ASP A 514 -29.20 -17.38 9.60
C ASP A 514 -29.00 -16.20 8.64
N ASP A 515 -28.66 -16.46 7.38
CA ASP A 515 -28.65 -15.45 6.30
C ASP A 515 -30.07 -14.95 5.98
N ALA A 516 -31.06 -15.85 5.96
CA ALA A 516 -32.47 -15.48 5.79
C ALA A 516 -32.97 -14.65 6.98
N LYS A 517 -32.62 -15.02 8.21
CA LYS A 517 -32.92 -14.21 9.41
C LYS A 517 -32.24 -12.84 9.34
N LEU A 518 -30.97 -12.79 8.97
CA LEU A 518 -30.21 -11.56 8.83
C LEU A 518 -30.84 -10.63 7.79
N LEU A 519 -31.31 -11.19 6.66
CA LEU A 519 -32.04 -10.42 5.65
C LEU A 519 -33.34 -9.83 6.21
N VAL A 520 -34.13 -10.63 6.93
CA VAL A 520 -35.38 -10.17 7.56
C VAL A 520 -35.09 -9.11 8.64
N GLU A 521 -34.06 -9.30 9.46
CA GLU A 521 -33.61 -8.34 10.48
C GLU A 521 -33.12 -7.04 9.84
N THR A 522 -32.36 -7.13 8.74
CA THR A 522 -31.87 -5.96 7.98
C THR A 522 -33.05 -5.17 7.41
N VAL A 523 -34.00 -5.85 6.74
CA VAL A 523 -35.19 -5.23 6.18
C VAL A 523 -36.05 -4.63 7.29
N GLY A 524 -36.25 -5.37 8.39
CA GLY A 524 -36.99 -4.89 9.56
C GLY A 524 -36.35 -3.67 10.21
N GLY A 525 -35.03 -3.66 10.41
CA GLY A 525 -34.27 -2.54 10.97
C GLY A 525 -34.32 -1.31 10.06
N LEU A 526 -34.19 -1.50 8.75
CA LEU A 526 -34.38 -0.42 7.77
C LEU A 526 -35.81 0.15 7.81
N LEU A 527 -36.83 -0.71 7.92
CA LEU A 527 -38.23 -0.27 8.03
C LEU A 527 -38.50 0.46 9.34
N ARG A 528 -38.02 -0.05 10.49
CA ARG A 528 -38.13 0.61 11.80
C ARG A 528 -37.45 1.98 11.81
N SER A 529 -36.21 2.03 11.32
CA SER A 529 -35.43 3.27 11.28
C SER A 529 -36.04 4.31 10.33
N ASN A 530 -36.62 3.87 9.21
CA ASN A 530 -37.36 4.76 8.31
C ASN A 530 -38.72 5.20 8.89
N ALA A 531 -39.40 4.37 9.68
CA ALA A 531 -40.63 4.75 10.38
C ALA A 531 -40.36 5.76 11.50
N LEU A 532 -39.20 5.69 12.16
CA LEU A 532 -38.75 6.71 13.11
C LEU A 532 -38.49 8.06 12.43
N ARG A 533 -38.22 8.10 11.12
CA ARG A 533 -38.10 9.35 10.33
C ARG A 533 -39.38 10.18 10.32
N THR A 534 -40.55 9.55 10.46
CA THR A 534 -41.85 10.24 10.45
C THR A 534 -42.28 10.74 11.82
N GLY A 535 -41.51 10.47 12.88
CA GLY A 535 -41.78 10.93 14.24
C GLY A 535 -40.60 11.73 14.82
N LYS A 536 -40.69 13.06 14.73
CA LYS A 536 -39.70 14.06 15.22
C LYS A 536 -38.46 14.24 14.32
N GLY A 537 -38.61 15.06 13.28
CA GLY A 537 -37.47 15.73 12.67
C GLY A 537 -36.97 16.86 13.59
N VAL A 538 -35.69 16.81 13.96
CA VAL A 538 -34.96 18.03 14.33
C VAL A 538 -34.45 18.61 13.01
N GLU A 539 -35.03 19.74 12.58
CA GLU A 539 -34.43 20.55 11.53
C GLU A 539 -33.12 21.13 12.04
N VAL A 540 -32.00 20.68 11.49
CA VAL A 540 -30.75 21.43 11.59
C VAL A 540 -30.78 22.50 10.51
N SER A 541 -31.23 23.70 10.90
CA SER A 541 -31.14 24.92 10.10
C SER A 541 -29.69 25.41 10.09
N PHE A 542 -29.12 25.53 8.89
CA PHE A 542 -27.83 26.19 8.69
C PHE A 542 -28.07 27.70 8.61
N ALA A 543 -27.80 28.42 9.70
CA ALA A 543 -27.71 29.88 9.65
C ALA A 543 -26.45 30.28 8.85
N SER A 544 -26.63 30.79 7.64
CA SER A 544 -25.55 31.47 6.91
C SER A 544 -25.34 32.84 7.52
N THR A 545 -24.40 33.00 8.44
CA THR A 545 -23.88 34.32 8.80
C THR A 545 -22.98 34.79 7.65
N ARG A 546 -23.57 35.54 6.72
CA ARG A 546 -22.82 36.51 5.91
C ARG A 546 -22.66 37.75 6.79
N GLU A 547 -21.49 37.91 7.40
CA GLU A 547 -21.06 39.23 7.87
C GLU A 547 -20.51 40.00 6.65
N THR A 548 -21.17 41.13 6.37
CA THR A 548 -20.73 42.20 5.45
C THR A 548 -19.66 43.06 6.09
#